data_AF-A0A4S3TIZ2-F1
#
_entry.id   AF-A0A4S3TIZ2-F1
#
_cell.length_a   1.000
_cell.length_b   1.000
_cell.length_c   1.000
_cell.angle_alpha   90.00
_cell.angle_beta   90.00
_cell.angle_gamma   90.00
#
_symmetry.space_group_name_H-M   'P 1'
#
loop_
_entity.id
_entity.type
_entity.pdbx_description
1 polymer ?
#
loop_
_entity_poly.entity_id
_entity_poly.type
_entity_poly.pdbx_seq_one_letter_code
_entity_poly.pdbx_strand_id
1 'polypeptide(L)'
;MERIELSNSAFEGDNNAYLFADGDEVALIDTGDWMETTREQLEAEFDERDVAFADVDRIFLTHWHHDHVGLAGEIQAESGAEVYAHPADAALIEGDEDAWTSMEATQKEYFDQWRMPEDDQQTLLDRMAHGDTPVATPTVTTFEDGDQFSINGYDLRVVHTSGHADGLCLFELEHDGTTEIVSGDVLLPVYTPNVGGADVRVERPLEKYLRALQGIVDADYERAWPGHRDPIDDPAGRAAYIIDHHEERSWRVLDALDRLGPCDTWTVSADLFGDLEGIHILHGPGESYAHLEHLERAGTVVRDGDEYRLADGVADELAATDDERWPLEY
;
A
#
# COMPACT_ATOMS: atom_id res chain seq x y z
N MET A 1 -18.68 12.46 7.32
CA MET A 1 -17.88 11.69 6.36
C MET A 1 -18.73 10.53 5.84
N GLU A 2 -18.73 10.32 4.53
CA GLU A 2 -19.46 9.23 3.87
C GLU A 2 -18.49 8.37 3.05
N ARG A 3 -18.62 7.05 3.14
CA ARG A 3 -17.86 6.09 2.32
C ARG A 3 -18.55 5.92 0.97
N ILE A 4 -17.81 6.11 -0.10
CA ILE A 4 -18.21 5.83 -1.48
C ILE A 4 -17.44 4.59 -1.95
N GLU A 5 -18.15 3.53 -2.29
CA GLU A 5 -17.59 2.27 -2.79
C GLU A 5 -17.54 2.31 -4.31
N LEU A 6 -16.36 2.13 -4.88
CA LEU A 6 -16.05 2.26 -6.30
C LEU A 6 -15.54 0.92 -6.82
N SER A 7 -16.05 0.48 -7.97
CA SER A 7 -15.57 -0.75 -8.59
C SER A 7 -14.10 -0.60 -8.96
N ASN A 8 -13.26 -1.51 -8.49
CA ASN A 8 -11.87 -1.60 -8.93
C ASN A 8 -11.75 -2.67 -10.01
N SER A 9 -11.31 -2.29 -11.21
CA SER A 9 -10.99 -3.24 -12.28
C SER A 9 -9.48 -3.48 -12.42
N ALA A 10 -8.66 -2.67 -11.74
CA ALA A 10 -7.21 -2.70 -11.78
C ALA A 10 -6.60 -3.61 -10.69
N PHE A 11 -7.23 -3.71 -9.51
CA PHE A 11 -6.78 -4.49 -8.34
C PHE A 11 -7.91 -5.33 -7.71
N GLU A 12 -7.56 -6.16 -6.71
CA GLU A 12 -8.51 -7.02 -5.99
C GLU A 12 -9.35 -6.25 -4.96
N GLY A 13 -10.67 -6.22 -5.14
CA GLY A 13 -11.62 -5.63 -4.19
C GLY A 13 -12.04 -4.22 -4.57
N ASP A 14 -13.25 -3.81 -4.19
CA ASP A 14 -13.76 -2.47 -4.49
C ASP A 14 -13.01 -1.41 -3.67
N ASN A 15 -12.64 -0.31 -4.33
CA ASN A 15 -11.96 0.84 -3.73
C ASN A 15 -12.95 1.69 -2.94
N ASN A 16 -12.44 2.43 -1.97
CA ASN A 16 -13.21 3.43 -1.25
C ASN A 16 -12.65 4.83 -1.47
N ALA A 17 -13.55 5.78 -1.68
CA ALA A 17 -13.30 7.20 -1.48
C ALA A 17 -14.13 7.71 -0.29
N TYR A 18 -13.67 8.75 0.39
CA TYR A 18 -14.35 9.31 1.55
C TYR A 18 -14.72 10.77 1.36
N LEU A 19 -16.02 11.04 1.28
CA LEU A 19 -16.57 12.36 1.00
C LEU A 19 -16.94 13.08 2.31
N PHE A 20 -16.54 14.34 2.40
CA PHE A 20 -16.91 15.28 3.45
C PHE A 20 -17.70 16.42 2.81
N ALA A 21 -19.02 16.25 2.68
CA ALA A 21 -19.91 17.25 2.08
C ALA A 21 -20.79 18.00 3.09
N ASP A 22 -20.85 17.53 4.35
CA ASP A 22 -21.68 18.14 5.40
C ASP A 22 -21.03 19.38 6.05
N GLY A 23 -20.81 20.46 5.29
CA GLY A 23 -20.31 21.71 5.85
C GLY A 23 -20.06 22.83 4.84
N ASP A 24 -19.07 23.67 5.13
CA ASP A 24 -18.79 24.89 4.35
C ASP A 24 -17.88 24.61 3.14
N GLU A 25 -17.31 23.42 3.07
CA GLU A 25 -16.41 22.96 2.00
C GLU A 25 -16.65 21.50 1.67
N VAL A 26 -16.29 21.09 0.46
CA VAL A 26 -16.31 19.69 0.04
C VAL A 26 -14.88 19.15 -0.01
N ALA A 27 -14.60 18.13 0.80
CA ALA A 27 -13.33 17.43 0.77
C ALA A 27 -13.49 15.96 0.42
N LEU A 28 -12.48 15.40 -0.22
CA LEU A 28 -12.44 14.01 -0.64
C LEU A 28 -11.12 13.36 -0.19
N ILE A 29 -11.17 12.15 0.37
CA ILE A 29 -9.98 11.32 0.56
C ILE A 29 -10.02 10.19 -0.46
N ASP A 30 -8.97 10.09 -1.28
CA ASP A 30 -8.83 9.22 -2.46
C ASP A 30 -9.93 9.39 -3.53
N THR A 31 -9.68 8.90 -4.74
CA THR A 31 -10.46 9.26 -5.94
C THR A 31 -10.80 8.08 -6.85
N GLY A 32 -10.44 6.85 -6.48
CA GLY A 32 -10.63 5.67 -7.32
C GLY A 32 -9.63 5.58 -8.48
N ASP A 33 -9.85 4.62 -9.38
CA ASP A 33 -9.08 4.45 -10.60
C ASP A 33 -9.52 5.41 -11.73
N TRP A 34 -8.74 5.48 -12.81
CA TRP A 34 -8.97 6.41 -13.93
C TRP A 34 -10.04 5.93 -14.93
N MET A 35 -10.74 4.84 -14.64
CA MET A 35 -11.65 4.22 -15.60
C MET A 35 -12.95 5.01 -15.72
N GLU A 36 -13.51 5.04 -16.93
CA GLU A 36 -14.81 5.70 -17.20
C GLU A 36 -15.92 5.15 -16.29
N THR A 37 -15.89 3.85 -15.98
CA THR A 37 -16.85 3.22 -15.05
C THR A 37 -16.75 3.77 -13.63
N THR A 38 -15.53 4.02 -13.15
CA THR A 38 -15.28 4.55 -11.81
C THR A 38 -15.67 6.02 -11.75
N ARG A 39 -15.37 6.78 -12.82
CA ARG A 39 -15.84 8.15 -12.99
C ARG A 39 -17.36 8.24 -12.93
N GLU A 40 -18.07 7.43 -13.70
CA GLU A 40 -19.54 7.39 -13.72
C GLU A 40 -20.14 7.03 -12.34
N GLN A 41 -19.51 6.10 -11.61
CA GLN A 41 -19.95 5.73 -10.25
C GLN A 41 -19.73 6.87 -9.26
N LEU A 42 -18.56 7.50 -9.27
CA LEU A 42 -18.25 8.61 -8.37
C LEU A 42 -19.16 9.81 -8.64
N GLU A 43 -19.42 10.14 -9.91
CA GLU A 43 -20.39 11.17 -10.29
C GLU A 43 -21.81 10.85 -9.80
N ALA A 44 -22.27 9.60 -9.94
CA ALA A 44 -23.59 9.20 -9.47
C ALA A 44 -23.73 9.34 -7.95
N GLU A 45 -22.70 8.94 -7.19
CA GLU A 45 -22.68 9.06 -5.73
C GLU A 45 -22.61 10.53 -5.28
N PHE A 46 -21.92 11.39 -6.02
CA PHE A 46 -21.90 12.83 -5.81
C PHE A 46 -23.27 13.46 -6.07
N ASP A 47 -23.91 13.10 -7.19
CA ASP A 47 -25.25 13.56 -7.56
C ASP A 47 -26.31 13.19 -6.51
N GLU A 48 -26.22 11.99 -5.91
CA GLU A 48 -27.12 11.55 -4.83
C GLU A 48 -27.01 12.42 -3.56
N ARG A 49 -25.91 13.16 -3.42
CA ARG A 49 -25.59 14.03 -2.29
C ARG A 49 -25.69 15.52 -2.63
N ASP A 50 -26.24 15.86 -3.81
CA ASP A 50 -26.34 17.22 -4.33
C ASP A 50 -24.96 17.92 -4.44
N VAL A 51 -23.90 17.16 -4.76
CA VAL A 51 -22.52 17.64 -4.98
C VAL A 51 -22.10 17.33 -6.42
N ALA A 52 -21.27 18.15 -7.04
CA ALA A 52 -20.60 17.86 -8.29
C ALA A 52 -19.06 17.90 -8.12
N PHE A 53 -18.30 17.35 -9.08
CA PHE A 53 -16.84 17.46 -9.06
C PHE A 53 -16.36 18.90 -8.95
N ALA A 54 -17.05 19.84 -9.60
CA ALA A 54 -16.76 21.26 -9.56
C ALA A 54 -16.92 21.90 -8.17
N ASP A 55 -17.60 21.24 -7.23
CA ASP A 55 -17.80 21.71 -5.86
C ASP A 55 -16.68 21.25 -4.90
N VAL A 56 -15.78 20.35 -5.33
CA VAL A 56 -14.69 19.84 -4.49
C VAL A 56 -13.66 20.95 -4.22
N ASP A 57 -13.41 21.25 -2.95
CA ASP A 57 -12.41 22.24 -2.53
C ASP A 57 -11.05 21.60 -2.29
N ARG A 58 -11.02 20.37 -1.71
CA ARG A 58 -9.78 19.71 -1.28
C ARG A 58 -9.81 18.20 -1.53
N ILE A 59 -8.68 17.65 -1.95
CA ILE A 59 -8.47 16.22 -2.12
C ILE A 59 -7.25 15.81 -1.30
N PHE A 60 -7.36 14.78 -0.47
CA PHE A 60 -6.24 14.19 0.26
C PHE A 60 -6.00 12.79 -0.29
N LEU A 61 -4.81 12.54 -0.81
CA LEU A 61 -4.44 11.24 -1.37
C LEU A 61 -3.63 10.46 -0.33
N THR A 62 -4.03 9.21 -0.09
CA THR A 62 -3.33 8.32 0.84
C THR A 62 -1.97 7.92 0.29
N HIS A 63 -1.88 7.58 -1.01
CA HIS A 63 -0.64 7.20 -1.70
C HIS A 63 -0.81 7.23 -3.23
N TRP A 64 0.28 7.02 -3.97
CA TRP A 64 0.33 7.19 -5.43
C TRP A 64 -0.40 6.13 -6.27
N HIS A 65 -0.79 4.98 -5.70
CA HIS A 65 -1.34 3.89 -6.52
C HIS A 65 -2.55 4.36 -7.32
N HIS A 66 -2.61 3.92 -8.57
CA HIS A 66 -3.50 4.50 -9.56
C HIS A 66 -4.98 4.38 -9.22
N ASP A 67 -5.34 3.39 -8.42
CA ASP A 67 -6.68 3.13 -7.92
C ASP A 67 -7.09 4.01 -6.72
N HIS A 68 -6.17 4.86 -6.24
CA HIS A 68 -6.43 5.91 -5.24
C HIS A 68 -6.38 7.31 -5.85
N VAL A 69 -5.54 7.54 -6.87
CA VAL A 69 -5.27 8.88 -7.43
C VAL A 69 -5.89 9.12 -8.81
N GLY A 70 -6.55 8.12 -9.38
CA GLY A 70 -6.91 8.06 -10.80
C GLY A 70 -7.75 9.22 -11.32
N LEU A 71 -8.69 9.73 -10.51
CA LEU A 71 -9.56 10.85 -10.88
C LEU A 71 -9.14 12.20 -10.28
N ALA A 72 -8.08 12.24 -9.47
CA ALA A 72 -7.66 13.47 -8.78
C ALA A 72 -7.37 14.62 -9.76
N GLY A 73 -6.72 14.33 -10.90
CA GLY A 73 -6.43 15.32 -11.94
C GLY A 73 -7.67 15.84 -12.66
N GLU A 74 -8.66 14.97 -12.92
CA GLU A 74 -9.92 15.36 -13.55
C GLU A 74 -10.74 16.24 -12.60
N ILE A 75 -10.91 15.81 -11.34
CA ILE A 75 -11.65 16.57 -10.34
C ILE A 75 -10.98 17.94 -10.12
N GLN A 76 -9.65 18.00 -10.01
CA GLN A 76 -8.92 19.26 -9.88
C GLN A 76 -9.11 20.17 -11.11
N ALA A 77 -9.15 19.61 -12.33
CA ALA A 77 -9.36 20.40 -13.54
C ALA A 77 -10.76 21.04 -13.59
N GLU A 78 -11.77 20.38 -13.02
CA GLU A 78 -13.15 20.88 -12.98
C GLU A 78 -13.40 21.88 -11.84
N SER A 79 -12.82 21.65 -10.66
CA SER A 79 -13.07 22.44 -9.44
C SER A 79 -12.01 23.49 -9.13
N GLY A 80 -10.76 23.24 -9.50
CA GLY A 80 -9.61 23.94 -8.94
C GLY A 80 -9.20 23.48 -7.53
N ALA A 81 -9.65 22.30 -7.09
CA ALA A 81 -9.34 21.74 -5.77
C ALA A 81 -7.84 21.72 -5.44
N GLU A 82 -7.52 21.93 -4.17
CA GLU A 82 -6.17 21.70 -3.66
C GLU A 82 -5.98 20.19 -3.43
N VAL A 83 -5.04 19.58 -4.16
CA VAL A 83 -4.73 18.15 -4.05
C VAL A 83 -3.51 17.99 -3.16
N TYR A 84 -3.65 17.23 -2.08
CA TYR A 84 -2.62 16.98 -1.10
C TYR A 84 -2.10 15.54 -1.15
N ALA A 85 -0.78 15.38 -1.08
CA ALA A 85 -0.15 14.06 -0.94
C ALA A 85 1.20 14.15 -0.23
N HIS A 86 1.75 13.02 0.22
CA HIS A 86 3.09 12.97 0.78
C HIS A 86 4.15 13.27 -0.29
N PRO A 87 5.25 14.00 0.03
CA PRO A 87 6.30 14.36 -0.94
C PRO A 87 6.98 13.16 -1.61
N ALA A 88 7.01 11.99 -0.98
CA ALA A 88 7.57 10.78 -1.58
C ALA A 88 6.76 10.27 -2.78
N ASP A 89 5.48 10.63 -2.88
CA ASP A 89 4.56 10.18 -3.92
C ASP A 89 4.20 11.28 -4.92
N ALA A 90 4.38 12.55 -4.53
CA ALA A 90 3.99 13.72 -5.31
C ALA A 90 4.46 13.67 -6.77
N ALA A 91 5.75 13.37 -7.02
CA ALA A 91 6.27 13.35 -8.40
C ALA A 91 5.63 12.26 -9.28
N LEU A 92 5.31 11.09 -8.72
CA LEU A 92 4.59 10.04 -9.47
C LEU A 92 3.15 10.48 -9.76
N ILE A 93 2.47 11.06 -8.76
CA ILE A 93 1.10 11.55 -8.87
C ILE A 93 0.99 12.68 -9.91
N GLU A 94 1.97 13.59 -9.97
CA GLU A 94 2.03 14.68 -10.96
C GLU A 94 2.38 14.19 -12.37
N GLY A 95 2.77 12.93 -12.54
CA GLY A 95 3.15 12.33 -13.82
C GLY A 95 4.56 12.70 -14.28
N ASP A 96 5.49 12.94 -13.35
CA ASP A 96 6.88 13.29 -13.68
C ASP A 96 7.60 12.12 -14.38
N GLU A 97 7.98 12.31 -15.64
CA GLU A 97 8.61 11.28 -16.48
C GLU A 97 9.92 10.75 -15.89
N ASP A 98 10.70 11.59 -15.21
CA ASP A 98 11.98 11.20 -14.61
C ASP A 98 11.75 10.31 -13.37
N ALA A 99 10.73 10.61 -12.56
CA ALA A 99 10.31 9.78 -11.42
C ALA A 99 9.84 8.39 -11.87
N TRP A 100 8.98 8.32 -12.89
CA TRP A 100 8.52 7.06 -13.47
C TRP A 100 9.67 6.26 -14.08
N THR A 101 10.56 6.92 -14.85
CA THR A 101 11.76 6.28 -15.41
C THR A 101 12.68 5.72 -14.32
N SER A 102 12.86 6.46 -13.22
CA SER A 102 13.65 5.99 -12.07
C SER A 102 13.02 4.77 -11.41
N MET A 103 11.69 4.78 -11.21
CA MET A 103 10.98 3.63 -10.63
C MET A 103 11.09 2.40 -11.52
N GLU A 104 10.91 2.52 -12.84
CA GLU A 104 11.09 1.42 -13.78
C GLU A 104 12.52 0.86 -13.76
N ALA A 105 13.53 1.73 -13.63
CA ALA A 105 14.92 1.29 -13.53
C ALA A 105 15.14 0.46 -12.27
N THR A 106 14.63 0.91 -11.12
CA THR A 106 14.68 0.17 -9.86
C THR A 106 13.94 -1.17 -9.95
N GLN A 107 12.76 -1.21 -10.59
CA GLN A 107 12.03 -2.47 -10.80
C GLN A 107 12.85 -3.47 -11.63
N LYS A 108 13.50 -3.03 -12.71
CA LYS A 108 14.36 -3.88 -13.55
C LYS A 108 15.58 -4.39 -12.77
N GLU A 109 16.18 -3.57 -11.92
CA GLU A 109 17.25 -4.02 -11.02
C GLU A 109 16.77 -5.13 -10.07
N TYR A 110 15.56 -5.00 -9.54
CA TYR A 110 14.97 -6.05 -8.70
C TYR A 110 14.59 -7.31 -9.48
N PHE A 111 14.15 -7.21 -10.73
CA PHE A 111 13.90 -8.40 -11.56
C PHE A 111 15.15 -9.27 -11.70
N ASP A 112 16.29 -8.62 -11.98
CA ASP A 112 17.58 -9.30 -12.07
C ASP A 112 18.03 -9.85 -10.71
N GLN A 113 17.93 -9.03 -9.66
CA GLN A 113 18.31 -9.40 -8.29
C GLN A 113 17.49 -10.58 -7.75
N TRP A 114 16.18 -10.60 -8.04
CA TRP A 114 15.28 -11.64 -7.57
C TRP A 114 15.34 -12.91 -8.40
N ARG A 115 16.10 -12.92 -9.51
CA ARG A 115 16.16 -14.02 -10.48
C ARG A 115 14.80 -14.30 -11.14
N MET A 116 14.03 -13.25 -11.39
CA MET A 116 12.76 -13.37 -12.10
C MET A 116 12.99 -13.93 -13.53
N PRO A 117 12.23 -14.94 -13.97
CA PRO A 117 12.37 -15.49 -15.33
C PRO A 117 12.09 -14.46 -16.42
N GLU A 118 12.79 -14.56 -17.55
CA GLU A 118 12.69 -13.58 -18.65
C GLU A 118 11.26 -13.41 -19.19
N ASP A 119 10.48 -14.50 -19.28
CA ASP A 119 9.09 -14.45 -19.76
C ASP A 119 8.17 -13.68 -18.78
N ASP A 120 8.42 -13.82 -17.47
CA ASP A 120 7.70 -13.12 -16.41
C ASP A 120 8.07 -11.63 -16.38
N GLN A 121 9.36 -11.32 -16.55
CA GLN A 121 9.83 -9.94 -16.71
C GLN A 121 9.17 -9.27 -17.92
N GLN A 122 9.13 -9.95 -19.06
CA GLN A 122 8.49 -9.42 -20.27
C GLN A 122 7.00 -9.15 -20.06
N THR A 123 6.31 -10.03 -19.33
CA THR A 123 4.88 -9.84 -18.99
C THR A 123 4.67 -8.56 -18.17
N LEU A 124 5.52 -8.30 -17.17
CA LEU A 124 5.45 -7.07 -16.38
C LEU A 124 5.81 -5.83 -17.20
N LEU A 125 6.86 -5.90 -18.02
CA LEU A 125 7.27 -4.79 -18.89
C LEU A 125 6.20 -4.43 -19.93
N ASP A 126 5.55 -5.44 -20.51
CA ASP A 126 4.42 -5.23 -21.43
C ASP A 126 3.26 -4.55 -20.70
N ARG A 127 2.94 -4.97 -19.47
CA ARG A 127 1.91 -4.30 -18.66
C ARG A 127 2.26 -2.85 -18.35
N MET A 128 3.51 -2.55 -17.99
CA MET A 128 3.96 -1.18 -17.70
C MET A 128 3.92 -0.29 -18.95
N ALA A 129 4.37 -0.81 -20.10
CA ALA A 129 4.38 -0.07 -21.36
C ALA A 129 2.98 0.19 -21.96
N HIS A 130 2.00 -0.64 -21.60
CA HIS A 130 0.61 -0.56 -22.07
C HIS A 130 -0.38 -0.22 -20.96
N GLY A 131 0.10 0.17 -19.77
CA GLY A 131 -0.75 0.65 -18.69
C GLY A 131 -1.39 1.96 -19.12
N ASP A 132 -2.72 2.02 -19.09
CA ASP A 132 -3.42 3.25 -19.42
C ASP A 132 -3.00 4.34 -18.41
N THR A 133 -2.47 5.44 -18.93
CA THR A 133 -2.08 6.60 -18.13
C THR A 133 -3.34 7.36 -17.73
N PRO A 134 -3.43 7.93 -16.50
CA PRO A 134 -4.52 8.83 -16.14
C PRO A 134 -4.75 9.90 -17.21
N VAL A 135 -6.01 10.20 -17.50
CA VAL A 135 -6.39 11.17 -18.55
C VAL A 135 -5.88 12.58 -18.20
N ALA A 136 -5.77 12.90 -16.91
CA ALA A 136 -5.20 14.13 -16.38
C ALA A 136 -4.40 13.84 -15.09
N THR A 137 -3.22 14.44 -14.94
CA THR A 137 -2.44 14.41 -13.70
C THR A 137 -2.66 15.70 -12.90
N PRO A 138 -2.85 15.63 -11.57
CA PRO A 138 -3.02 16.82 -10.74
C PRO A 138 -1.70 17.55 -10.50
N THR A 139 -1.77 18.80 -10.07
CA THR A 139 -0.69 19.50 -9.35
C THR A 139 -0.87 19.27 -7.85
N VAL A 140 0.20 18.87 -7.16
CA VAL A 140 0.16 18.43 -5.77
C VAL A 140 0.74 19.50 -4.83
N THR A 141 0.02 19.77 -3.75
CA THR A 141 0.56 20.44 -2.55
C THR A 141 0.98 19.36 -1.56
N THR A 142 2.19 19.46 -1.01
CA THR A 142 2.69 18.41 -0.12
C THR A 142 2.28 18.64 1.33
N PHE A 143 1.99 17.55 2.05
CA PHE A 143 1.94 17.51 3.51
C PHE A 143 3.08 16.64 4.07
N GLU A 144 3.40 16.82 5.35
CA GLU A 144 4.34 15.98 6.11
C GLU A 144 3.63 15.23 7.26
N ASP A 145 4.33 14.25 7.85
CA ASP A 145 3.88 13.57 9.07
C ASP A 145 3.55 14.57 10.19
N GLY A 146 2.36 14.42 10.78
CA GLY A 146 1.87 15.27 11.87
C GLY A 146 1.23 16.60 11.44
N ASP A 147 1.19 16.91 10.14
CA ASP A 147 0.40 18.03 9.63
C ASP A 147 -1.09 17.86 9.98
N GLN A 148 -1.77 18.99 10.19
CA GLN A 148 -3.14 19.04 10.67
C GLN A 148 -4.01 19.94 9.80
N PHE A 149 -5.22 19.48 9.55
CA PHE A 149 -6.24 20.15 8.77
C PHE A 149 -7.58 20.07 9.51
N SER A 150 -8.41 21.09 9.44
CA SER A 150 -9.80 21.00 9.89
C SER A 150 -10.71 20.89 8.68
N ILE A 151 -11.66 19.95 8.67
CA ILE A 151 -12.61 19.70 7.58
C ILE A 151 -13.99 19.50 8.20
N ASN A 152 -14.92 20.43 8.00
CA ASN A 152 -16.33 20.27 8.43
C ASN A 152 -16.52 19.76 9.88
N GLY A 153 -15.67 20.22 10.81
CA GLY A 153 -15.71 19.82 12.22
C GLY A 153 -14.93 18.54 12.57
N TYR A 154 -14.24 17.94 11.61
CA TYR A 154 -13.21 16.93 11.83
C TYR A 154 -11.86 17.61 11.96
N ASP A 155 -11.06 17.22 12.94
CA ASP A 155 -9.63 17.51 12.97
C ASP A 155 -8.89 16.32 12.35
N LEU A 156 -8.37 16.53 11.15
CA LEU A 156 -7.61 15.56 10.37
C LEU A 156 -6.12 15.74 10.66
N ARG A 157 -5.45 14.66 11.08
CA ARG A 157 -4.00 14.60 11.24
C ARG A 157 -3.39 13.58 10.29
N VAL A 158 -2.33 13.97 9.61
CA VAL A 158 -1.54 13.10 8.74
C VAL A 158 -0.62 12.23 9.59
N VAL A 159 -0.59 10.92 9.32
CA VAL A 159 0.38 10.00 9.89
C VAL A 159 1.07 9.23 8.76
N HIS A 160 2.38 9.40 8.63
CA HIS A 160 3.16 8.72 7.59
C HIS A 160 3.37 7.25 7.96
N THR A 161 2.78 6.35 7.17
CA THR A 161 2.75 4.90 7.39
C THR A 161 3.31 4.15 6.19
N SER A 162 4.52 4.52 5.81
CA SER A 162 5.30 3.87 4.75
C SER A 162 5.41 2.35 4.96
N GLY A 163 5.54 1.60 3.87
CA GLY A 163 5.69 0.14 3.89
C GLY A 163 5.08 -0.49 2.65
N HIS A 164 3.79 -0.28 2.46
CA HIS A 164 3.07 -0.67 1.24
C HIS A 164 3.43 0.23 0.04
N ALA A 165 3.42 1.55 0.26
CA ALA A 165 3.98 2.55 -0.64
C ALA A 165 4.87 3.53 0.14
N ASP A 166 5.82 4.19 -0.53
CA ASP A 166 6.79 5.04 0.17
C ASP A 166 6.15 6.27 0.78
N GLY A 167 5.21 6.91 0.07
CA GLY A 167 4.43 8.05 0.56
C GLY A 167 3.11 7.71 1.24
N LEU A 168 2.82 6.44 1.54
CA LEU A 168 1.55 6.07 2.16
C LEU A 168 1.34 6.76 3.49
N CYS A 169 0.23 7.47 3.62
CA CYS A 169 -0.25 8.06 4.85
C CYS A 169 -1.65 7.54 5.19
N LEU A 170 -1.87 7.29 6.48
CA LEU A 170 -3.21 7.26 7.04
C LEU A 170 -3.59 8.64 7.55
N PHE A 171 -4.90 8.88 7.66
CA PHE A 171 -5.43 10.12 8.22
C PHE A 171 -6.19 9.80 9.51
N GLU A 172 -5.68 10.28 10.64
CA GLU A 172 -6.42 10.31 11.90
C GLU A 172 -7.52 11.36 11.82
N LEU A 173 -8.75 10.99 12.18
CA LEU A 173 -9.92 11.85 12.17
C LEU A 173 -10.48 11.93 13.59
N GLU A 174 -10.27 13.07 14.25
CA GLU A 174 -10.92 13.37 15.53
C GLU A 174 -12.24 14.08 15.29
N HIS A 175 -13.33 13.51 15.81
CA HIS A 175 -14.66 14.10 15.77
C HIS A 175 -15.49 13.65 16.97
N ASP A 176 -16.22 14.57 17.61
CA ASP A 176 -17.08 14.30 18.78
C ASP A 176 -16.39 13.53 19.94
N GLY A 177 -15.08 13.68 20.08
CA GLY A 177 -14.27 13.04 21.14
C GLY A 177 -13.90 11.58 20.88
N THR A 178 -14.13 11.09 19.65
CA THR A 178 -13.64 9.81 19.15
C THR A 178 -12.58 10.03 18.08
N THR A 179 -11.62 9.10 17.99
CA THR A 179 -10.59 9.11 16.95
C THR A 179 -10.75 7.85 16.09
N GLU A 180 -11.03 8.08 14.81
CA GLU A 180 -11.08 7.05 13.78
C GLU A 180 -9.93 7.29 12.79
N ILE A 181 -9.65 6.33 11.90
CA ILE A 181 -8.65 6.50 10.85
C ILE A 181 -9.23 6.22 9.47
N VAL A 182 -8.84 7.00 8.46
CA VAL A 182 -8.84 6.55 7.07
C VAL A 182 -7.48 5.92 6.80
N SER A 183 -7.45 4.59 6.72
CA SER A 183 -6.21 3.83 6.74
C SER A 183 -5.56 3.66 5.38
N GLY A 184 -6.24 4.00 4.28
CA GLY A 184 -5.78 3.63 2.94
C GLY A 184 -5.40 2.15 2.91
N ASP A 185 -4.20 1.87 2.40
CA ASP A 185 -3.71 0.51 2.21
C ASP A 185 -2.69 0.08 3.29
N VAL A 186 -2.63 0.77 4.43
CA VAL A 186 -1.85 0.24 5.58
C VAL A 186 -2.62 -0.84 6.34
N LEU A 187 -3.96 -0.78 6.32
CA LEU A 187 -4.83 -1.69 7.06
C LEU A 187 -6.07 -2.02 6.24
N LEU A 188 -6.21 -3.28 5.81
CA LEU A 188 -7.34 -3.79 5.03
C LEU A 188 -8.06 -4.93 5.76
N PRO A 189 -9.39 -5.09 5.61
CA PRO A 189 -10.19 -5.98 6.47
C PRO A 189 -9.99 -7.48 6.21
N VAL A 190 -9.66 -7.87 4.97
CA VAL A 190 -9.66 -9.29 4.56
C VAL A 190 -8.26 -9.78 4.20
N TYR A 191 -7.66 -9.21 3.15
CA TYR A 191 -6.31 -9.54 2.72
C TYR A 191 -5.29 -8.61 3.37
N THR A 192 -4.03 -9.02 3.33
CA THR A 192 -2.89 -8.19 3.76
C THR A 192 -2.40 -7.37 2.56
N PRO A 193 -2.24 -6.05 2.70
CA PRO A 193 -1.52 -5.24 1.72
C PRO A 193 -0.18 -5.88 1.33
N ASN A 194 0.17 -5.83 0.04
CA ASN A 194 1.47 -6.32 -0.40
C ASN A 194 2.58 -5.39 0.11
N VAL A 195 3.73 -5.96 0.44
CA VAL A 195 4.90 -5.22 0.94
C VAL A 195 6.09 -5.57 0.07
N GLY A 196 6.84 -4.56 -0.39
CA GLY A 196 8.04 -4.73 -1.22
C GLY A 196 7.79 -4.83 -2.73
N GLY A 197 6.70 -5.49 -3.17
CA GLY A 197 6.34 -5.55 -4.59
C GLY A 197 5.44 -4.41 -5.05
N ALA A 198 4.54 -3.97 -4.17
CA ALA A 198 3.61 -2.86 -4.38
C ALA A 198 4.33 -1.53 -4.66
N ASP A 199 5.52 -1.34 -4.08
CA ASP A 199 6.35 -0.18 -4.32
C ASP A 199 7.83 -0.52 -4.05
N VAL A 200 8.59 -0.69 -5.13
CA VAL A 200 10.01 -1.05 -5.06
C VAL A 200 10.91 0.08 -4.53
N ARG A 201 10.38 1.30 -4.38
CA ARG A 201 11.11 2.45 -3.86
C ARG A 201 11.27 2.37 -2.34
N VAL A 202 10.41 1.60 -1.67
CA VAL A 202 10.38 1.51 -0.22
C VAL A 202 11.61 0.76 0.30
N GLU A 203 12.52 1.47 0.96
CA GLU A 203 13.58 0.84 1.73
C GLU A 203 13.05 0.19 3.01
N ARG A 204 13.54 -1.02 3.33
CA ARG A 204 13.16 -1.79 4.53
C ARG A 204 11.64 -1.94 4.67
N PRO A 205 10.95 -2.45 3.62
CA PRO A 205 9.51 -2.33 3.49
C PRO A 205 8.77 -3.07 4.60
N LEU A 206 9.21 -4.28 4.98
CA LEU A 206 8.59 -5.04 6.08
C LEU A 206 8.78 -4.37 7.45
N GLU A 207 9.98 -3.83 7.74
CA GLU A 207 10.21 -3.10 9.00
C GLU A 207 9.29 -1.89 9.12
N LYS A 208 9.21 -1.07 8.06
CA LYS A 208 8.35 0.13 8.05
C LYS A 208 6.87 -0.24 8.21
N TYR A 209 6.42 -1.27 7.48
CA TYR A 209 5.04 -1.74 7.54
C TYR A 209 4.67 -2.27 8.93
N LEU A 210 5.51 -3.10 9.55
CA LEU A 210 5.28 -3.62 10.90
C LEU A 210 5.25 -2.49 11.95
N ARG A 211 6.11 -1.47 11.83
CA ARG A 211 6.03 -0.28 12.69
C ARG A 211 4.71 0.47 12.53
N ALA A 212 4.20 0.62 11.32
CA ALA A 212 2.94 1.28 11.07
C ALA A 212 1.77 0.50 11.71
N LEU A 213 1.75 -0.83 11.55
CA LEU A 213 0.76 -1.70 12.19
C LEU A 213 0.85 -1.64 13.72
N GLN A 214 2.06 -1.65 14.29
CA GLN A 214 2.22 -1.50 15.74
C GLN A 214 1.75 -0.13 16.24
N GLY A 215 1.97 0.94 15.46
CA GLY A 215 1.40 2.25 15.74
C GLY A 215 -0.13 2.22 15.82
N ILE A 216 -0.80 1.48 14.93
CA ILE A 216 -2.25 1.27 14.98
C ILE A 216 -2.68 0.47 16.21
N VAL A 217 -1.93 -0.58 16.58
CA VAL A 217 -2.19 -1.36 17.81
C VAL A 217 -2.09 -0.48 19.04
N ASP A 218 -1.05 0.34 19.14
CA ASP A 218 -0.79 1.18 20.31
C ASP A 218 -1.76 2.36 20.43
N ALA A 219 -2.24 2.88 19.30
CA ALA A 219 -3.19 4.00 19.26
C ALA A 219 -4.62 3.60 19.63
N ASP A 220 -5.00 2.32 19.44
CA ASP A 220 -6.30 1.76 19.83
C ASP A 220 -7.49 2.58 19.28
N TYR A 221 -7.47 2.89 17.98
CA TYR A 221 -8.51 3.67 17.31
C TYR A 221 -9.88 2.97 17.37
N GLU A 222 -10.96 3.76 17.46
CA GLU A 222 -12.33 3.24 17.55
C GLU A 222 -12.78 2.52 16.27
N ARG A 223 -12.29 2.98 15.11
CA ARG A 223 -12.65 2.43 13.79
C ARG A 223 -11.63 2.80 12.72
N ALA A 224 -11.48 1.92 11.73
CA ALA A 224 -10.72 2.20 10.52
C ALA A 224 -11.58 2.12 9.26
N TRP A 225 -11.29 3.03 8.35
CA TRP A 225 -11.92 3.22 7.06
C TRP A 225 -10.87 2.93 5.97
N PRO A 226 -10.85 1.69 5.44
CA PRO A 226 -9.78 1.20 4.58
C PRO A 226 -9.91 1.65 3.13
N GLY A 227 -8.78 1.71 2.41
CA GLY A 227 -8.76 1.99 0.96
C GLY A 227 -9.61 1.02 0.14
N HIS A 228 -9.86 -0.19 0.66
CA HIS A 228 -10.68 -1.22 0.01
C HIS A 228 -11.65 -1.89 0.98
N ARG A 229 -12.84 -2.25 0.48
CA ARG A 229 -13.87 -3.05 1.18
C ARG A 229 -14.47 -2.39 2.44
N ASP A 230 -14.87 -3.21 3.42
CA ASP A 230 -15.67 -2.81 4.58
C ASP A 230 -14.88 -2.17 5.71
N PRO A 231 -15.49 -1.23 6.47
CA PRO A 231 -14.86 -0.65 7.66
C PRO A 231 -14.47 -1.71 8.69
N ILE A 232 -13.45 -1.40 9.47
CA ILE A 232 -12.88 -2.28 10.50
C ILE A 232 -13.25 -1.72 11.87
N ASP A 233 -14.10 -2.44 12.61
CA ASP A 233 -14.56 -2.02 13.95
C ASP A 233 -13.56 -2.38 15.08
N ASP A 234 -12.52 -3.17 14.78
CA ASP A 234 -11.41 -3.49 15.70
C ASP A 234 -10.06 -3.31 14.98
N PRO A 235 -9.59 -2.06 14.79
CA PRO A 235 -8.36 -1.76 14.06
C PRO A 235 -7.13 -2.37 14.73
N ALA A 236 -7.04 -2.30 16.07
CA ALA A 236 -5.93 -2.85 16.83
C ALA A 236 -5.86 -4.38 16.69
N GLY A 237 -6.99 -5.08 16.83
CA GLY A 237 -7.06 -6.52 16.63
C GLY A 237 -6.72 -6.93 15.20
N ARG A 238 -7.14 -6.16 14.20
CA ARG A 238 -6.78 -6.41 12.80
C ARG A 238 -5.29 -6.19 12.54
N ALA A 239 -4.71 -5.10 13.05
CA ALA A 239 -3.29 -4.82 12.89
C ALA A 239 -2.42 -5.89 13.56
N ALA A 240 -2.77 -6.32 14.78
CA ALA A 240 -2.11 -7.42 15.47
C ALA A 240 -2.20 -8.73 14.68
N TYR A 241 -3.37 -9.04 14.10
CA TYR A 241 -3.52 -10.21 13.23
C TYR A 241 -2.58 -10.16 12.01
N ILE A 242 -2.38 -8.99 11.40
CA ILE A 242 -1.50 -8.85 10.24
C ILE A 242 -0.02 -8.99 10.66
N ILE A 243 0.37 -8.46 11.81
CA ILE A 243 1.71 -8.69 12.38
C ILE A 243 1.94 -10.20 12.56
N ASP A 244 0.98 -10.89 13.18
CA ASP A 244 0.99 -12.35 13.36
C ASP A 244 1.14 -13.08 12.01
N HIS A 245 0.40 -12.64 10.99
CA HIS A 245 0.50 -13.19 9.63
C HIS A 245 1.91 -13.04 9.03
N HIS A 246 2.58 -11.91 9.25
CA HIS A 246 3.95 -11.73 8.76
C HIS A 246 4.97 -12.57 9.55
N GLU A 247 4.75 -12.86 10.83
CA GLU A 247 5.58 -13.81 11.58
C GLU A 247 5.44 -15.25 11.05
N GLU A 248 4.21 -15.68 10.72
CA GLU A 248 3.95 -16.96 10.03
C GLU A 248 4.62 -16.97 8.64
N ARG A 249 4.52 -15.87 7.89
CA ARG A 249 5.16 -15.74 6.57
C ARG A 249 6.69 -15.83 6.67
N SER A 250 7.29 -15.16 7.63
CA SER A 250 8.73 -15.24 7.90
C SER A 250 9.16 -16.65 8.27
N TRP A 251 8.38 -17.35 9.10
CA TRP A 251 8.65 -18.75 9.40
C TRP A 251 8.64 -19.60 8.12
N ARG A 252 7.67 -19.41 7.23
CA ARG A 252 7.59 -20.14 5.95
C ARG A 252 8.77 -19.83 5.02
N VAL A 253 9.27 -18.59 5.02
CA VAL A 253 10.51 -18.23 4.29
C VAL A 253 11.69 -19.03 4.82
N LEU A 254 11.85 -19.12 6.14
CA LEU A 254 12.93 -19.88 6.76
C LEU A 254 12.79 -21.39 6.51
N ASP A 255 11.57 -21.94 6.57
CA ASP A 255 11.29 -23.33 6.22
C ASP A 255 11.62 -23.64 4.75
N ALA A 256 11.29 -22.73 3.83
CA ALA A 256 11.68 -22.88 2.42
C ALA A 256 13.20 -22.97 2.26
N LEU A 257 13.96 -22.08 2.93
CA LEU A 257 15.43 -22.11 2.89
C LEU A 257 16.02 -23.37 3.54
N ASP A 258 15.41 -23.89 4.61
CA ASP A 258 15.84 -25.15 5.23
C ASP A 258 15.62 -26.36 4.29
N ARG A 259 14.42 -26.45 3.69
CA ARG A 259 14.04 -27.58 2.82
C ARG A 259 14.75 -27.56 1.47
N LEU A 260 14.91 -26.38 0.87
CA LEU A 260 15.45 -26.23 -0.49
C LEU A 260 16.98 -26.07 -0.49
N GLY A 261 17.56 -25.66 0.64
CA GLY A 261 18.94 -25.18 0.71
C GLY A 261 19.07 -23.75 0.18
N PRO A 262 20.31 -23.26 -0.05
CA PRO A 262 20.53 -21.91 -0.54
C PRO A 262 19.79 -21.67 -1.87
N CYS A 263 18.99 -20.60 -1.96
CA CYS A 263 18.24 -20.26 -3.16
C CYS A 263 17.91 -18.76 -3.24
N ASP A 264 17.49 -18.31 -4.42
CA ASP A 264 17.13 -16.91 -4.71
C ASP A 264 15.70 -16.54 -4.29
N THR A 265 15.41 -15.24 -4.32
CA THR A 265 14.09 -14.67 -3.98
C THR A 265 12.95 -15.28 -4.80
N TRP A 266 13.13 -15.47 -6.11
CA TRP A 266 12.09 -16.04 -6.97
C TRP A 266 11.75 -17.48 -6.56
N THR A 267 12.77 -18.27 -6.22
CA THR A 267 12.60 -19.64 -5.74
C THR A 267 11.84 -19.69 -4.41
N VAL A 268 12.14 -18.77 -3.47
CA VAL A 268 11.37 -18.63 -2.22
C VAL A 268 9.92 -18.24 -2.52
N SER A 269 9.70 -17.27 -3.42
CA SER A 269 8.36 -16.84 -3.84
C SER A 269 7.53 -17.99 -4.43
N ALA A 270 8.13 -18.79 -5.32
CA ALA A 270 7.46 -19.93 -5.94
C ALA A 270 7.04 -21.00 -4.91
N ASP A 271 7.83 -21.24 -3.86
CA ASP A 271 7.45 -22.17 -2.78
C ASP A 271 6.32 -21.59 -1.90
N LEU A 272 6.32 -20.28 -1.65
CA LEU A 272 5.32 -19.61 -0.81
C LEU A 272 3.95 -19.44 -1.49
N PHE A 273 3.95 -19.11 -2.78
CA PHE A 273 2.77 -18.61 -3.48
C PHE A 273 2.38 -19.46 -4.71
N GLY A 274 3.26 -20.34 -5.20
CA GLY A 274 3.00 -21.15 -6.39
C GLY A 274 3.12 -20.33 -7.68
N ASP A 275 2.32 -20.71 -8.69
CA ASP A 275 2.29 -20.03 -9.99
C ASP A 275 1.62 -18.65 -9.84
N LEU A 276 2.28 -17.61 -10.37
CA LEU A 276 1.83 -16.21 -10.28
C LEU A 276 1.49 -15.69 -11.68
N GLU A 277 0.47 -14.83 -11.77
CA GLU A 277 0.03 -14.22 -13.03
C GLU A 277 -0.24 -12.72 -12.85
N GLY A 278 -0.11 -11.95 -13.94
CA GLY A 278 -0.41 -10.52 -13.93
C GLY A 278 0.47 -9.73 -12.96
N ILE A 279 -0.14 -8.88 -12.12
CA ILE A 279 0.60 -8.07 -11.14
C ILE A 279 1.22 -8.93 -10.02
N HIS A 280 0.68 -10.12 -9.78
CA HIS A 280 1.19 -11.01 -8.74
C HIS A 280 2.60 -11.53 -9.03
N ILE A 281 3.03 -11.50 -10.30
CA ILE A 281 4.41 -11.76 -10.74
C ILE A 281 5.40 -10.79 -10.06
N LEU A 282 4.98 -9.55 -9.79
CA LEU A 282 5.78 -8.57 -9.05
C LEU A 282 5.60 -8.72 -7.53
N HIS A 283 4.35 -8.89 -7.07
CA HIS A 283 4.02 -8.93 -5.64
C HIS A 283 4.62 -10.10 -4.88
N GLY A 284 4.59 -11.32 -5.45
CA GLY A 284 5.10 -12.53 -4.81
C GLY A 284 6.60 -12.44 -4.46
N PRO A 285 7.50 -12.20 -5.45
CA PRO A 285 8.91 -12.04 -5.17
C PRO A 285 9.22 -10.75 -4.39
N GLY A 286 8.44 -9.68 -4.56
CA GLY A 286 8.57 -8.47 -3.74
C GLY A 286 8.31 -8.71 -2.26
N GLU A 287 7.26 -9.46 -1.92
CA GLU A 287 6.96 -9.85 -0.53
C GLU A 287 8.03 -10.80 0.01
N SER A 288 8.43 -11.80 -0.79
CA SER A 288 9.51 -12.73 -0.42
C SER A 288 10.81 -11.97 -0.13
N TYR A 289 11.14 -10.97 -0.96
CA TYR A 289 12.30 -10.11 -0.76
C TYR A 289 12.18 -9.26 0.50
N ALA A 290 11.03 -8.66 0.77
CA ALA A 290 10.80 -7.88 1.98
C ALA A 290 11.08 -8.69 3.26
N HIS A 291 10.65 -9.96 3.28
CA HIS A 291 10.95 -10.88 4.37
C HIS A 291 12.44 -11.29 4.42
N LEU A 292 13.04 -11.66 3.28
CA LEU A 292 14.45 -12.04 3.21
C LEU A 292 15.39 -10.91 3.65
N GLU A 293 15.12 -9.67 3.22
CA GLU A 293 15.89 -8.48 3.59
C GLU A 293 15.79 -8.20 5.08
N HIS A 294 14.58 -8.31 5.65
CA HIS A 294 14.37 -8.13 7.08
C HIS A 294 15.10 -9.20 7.91
N LEU A 295 14.99 -10.47 7.52
CA LEU A 295 15.65 -11.60 8.19
C LEU A 295 17.18 -11.57 8.02
N GLU A 296 17.68 -11.07 6.89
CA GLU A 296 19.11 -10.82 6.66
C GLU A 296 19.64 -9.79 7.66
N ARG A 297 18.92 -8.68 7.82
CA ARG A 297 19.31 -7.62 8.77
C ARG A 297 19.23 -8.05 10.22
N ALA A 298 18.28 -8.91 10.56
CA ALA A 298 18.19 -9.57 11.86
C ALA A 298 19.30 -10.62 12.09
N GLY A 299 20.08 -10.97 11.06
CA GLY A 299 21.13 -11.99 11.13
C GLY A 299 20.61 -13.43 11.13
N THR A 300 19.33 -13.63 10.82
CA THR A 300 18.68 -14.95 10.73
C THR A 300 18.97 -15.62 9.39
N VAL A 301 19.11 -14.81 8.34
CA VAL A 301 19.46 -15.24 6.98
C VAL A 301 20.80 -14.62 6.58
N VAL A 302 21.57 -15.32 5.76
CA VAL A 302 22.81 -14.82 5.15
C VAL A 302 22.64 -14.81 3.65
N ARG A 303 22.92 -13.67 3.02
CA ARG A 303 22.97 -13.53 1.57
C ARG A 303 24.37 -13.77 1.02
N ASP A 304 24.48 -14.57 -0.05
CA ASP A 304 25.70 -14.78 -0.83
C ASP A 304 25.40 -14.57 -2.33
N GLY A 305 25.74 -13.38 -2.84
CA GLY A 305 25.30 -12.97 -4.18
C GLY A 305 23.79 -12.78 -4.24
N ASP A 306 23.12 -13.60 -5.05
CA ASP A 306 21.66 -13.56 -5.25
C ASP A 306 20.94 -14.71 -4.52
N GLU A 307 21.68 -15.54 -3.78
CA GLU A 307 21.12 -16.63 -2.98
C GLU A 307 21.10 -16.27 -1.50
N TYR A 308 20.10 -16.80 -0.79
CA TYR A 308 19.91 -16.68 0.65
C TYR A 308 20.02 -18.07 1.28
N ARG A 309 20.51 -18.12 2.51
CA ARG A 309 20.55 -19.35 3.32
C ARG A 309 20.34 -19.02 4.78
N LEU A 310 19.93 -20.00 5.58
CA LEU A 310 19.88 -19.85 7.03
C LEU A 310 21.26 -19.56 7.61
N ALA A 311 21.30 -18.71 8.63
CA ALA A 311 22.48 -18.52 9.46
C ALA A 311 22.73 -19.76 10.35
N ASP A 312 23.96 -19.88 10.88
CA ASP A 312 24.35 -21.02 11.69
C ASP A 312 23.47 -21.10 12.97
N GLY A 313 22.82 -22.24 13.21
CA GLY A 313 21.96 -22.48 14.37
C GLY A 313 20.47 -22.17 14.15
N VAL A 314 20.12 -21.40 13.12
CA VAL A 314 18.72 -21.02 12.86
C VAL A 314 17.87 -22.23 12.49
N ALA A 315 18.40 -23.22 11.77
CA ALA A 315 17.67 -24.45 11.46
C ALA A 315 17.26 -25.24 12.72
N ASP A 316 18.14 -25.28 13.74
CA ASP A 316 17.83 -25.93 15.02
C ASP A 316 16.77 -25.14 15.81
N GLU A 317 16.82 -23.81 15.76
CA GLU A 317 15.81 -22.93 16.37
C GLU A 317 14.46 -23.07 15.68
N LEU A 318 14.43 -23.07 14.34
CA LEU A 318 13.23 -23.25 13.54
C LEU A 318 12.53 -24.58 13.85
N ALA A 319 13.31 -25.66 13.97
CA ALA A 319 12.80 -26.99 14.32
C ALA A 319 12.30 -27.11 15.77
N ALA A 320 12.66 -26.16 16.64
CA ALA A 320 12.20 -26.10 18.03
C ALA A 320 10.95 -25.22 18.21
N THR A 321 10.52 -24.48 17.18
CA THR A 321 9.32 -23.64 17.21
C THR A 321 8.07 -24.48 16.97
N ASP A 322 7.18 -24.52 17.96
CA ASP A 322 5.97 -25.35 17.91
C ASP A 322 4.78 -24.71 17.17
N ASP A 323 4.78 -23.37 17.01
CA ASP A 323 3.62 -22.60 16.54
C ASP A 323 3.78 -22.05 15.09
N GLU A 324 4.78 -22.51 14.34
CA GLU A 324 5.05 -22.08 12.94
C GLU A 324 5.15 -20.54 12.78
N ARG A 325 5.64 -19.84 13.81
CA ARG A 325 5.81 -18.37 13.83
C ARG A 325 7.25 -17.98 14.13
N TRP A 326 7.76 -17.00 13.40
CA TRP A 326 9.08 -16.43 13.62
C TRP A 326 8.93 -14.98 14.09
N PRO A 327 9.29 -14.65 15.35
CA PRO A 327 9.19 -13.29 15.86
C PRO A 327 9.97 -12.28 15.00
N LEU A 328 9.37 -11.13 14.74
CA LEU A 328 9.98 -10.05 13.95
C LEU A 328 10.29 -8.85 14.84
N GLU A 329 11.45 -8.23 14.64
CA GLU A 329 11.87 -7.02 15.36
C GLU A 329 11.67 -5.79 14.49
N TYR A 330 10.99 -4.75 14.99
CA TYR A 330 10.72 -3.52 14.23
C TYR A 330 10.72 -2.28 15.11
#